data_AF-A0A2A4CNI4-F1
#
_entry.id   AF-A0A2A4CNI4-F1
#
_cell.length_a   1.000
_cell.length_b   1.000
_cell.length_c   1.000
_cell.angle_alpha   90.00
_cell.angle_beta   90.00
_cell.angle_gamma   90.00
#
_symmetry.space_group_name_H-M   'P 1'
#
loop_
_entity.id
_entity.type
_entity.pdbx_description
1 polymer ?
#
loop_
_entity_poly.entity_id
_entity_poly.type
_entity_poly.pdbx_seq_one_letter_code
_entity_poly.pdbx_strand_id
1 'polypeptide(L)'
;MQPGSKLPEVTFHTRVRDESVGGPNPFRWEDKTTSDYFAGKRVVLFALPGAFTPTCSTYQLPGFEKGFGDFAAQGIDAIYCLSVNDSFVMNQWAKAQGLENVQVIPDGSGEFTRRVGMLVRKDNLGFGLRSWRYAAVVNNGVIEAWFEEPGLADNHGADPYGVSSPETVLNWLIEANKEQAA
;
A
#
# COMPACT_ATOMS: atom_id res chain seq x y z
N MET A 1 -12.28 3.45 4.86
CA MET A 1 -12.88 2.42 5.75
C MET A 1 -12.88 2.95 7.18
N GLN A 2 -13.65 2.35 8.10
CA GLN A 2 -13.71 2.78 9.49
C GLN A 2 -12.92 1.83 10.41
N PRO A 3 -12.35 2.31 11.54
CA PRO A 3 -11.79 1.45 12.57
C PRO A 3 -12.74 0.31 12.97
N GLY A 4 -12.18 -0.87 13.21
CA GLY A 4 -12.93 -2.10 13.50
C GLY A 4 -13.44 -2.86 12.27
N SER A 5 -13.35 -2.29 11.06
CA SER A 5 -13.75 -2.99 9.82
C SER A 5 -12.74 -4.07 9.46
N LYS A 6 -13.20 -5.25 9.02
CA LYS A 6 -12.31 -6.27 8.43
C LYS A 6 -11.97 -5.93 6.98
N LEU A 7 -10.73 -6.18 6.58
CA LEU A 7 -10.32 -6.09 5.19
C LEU A 7 -11.09 -7.11 4.32
N PRO A 8 -11.37 -6.77 3.05
CA PRO A 8 -11.96 -7.72 2.11
C PRO A 8 -10.97 -8.84 1.79
N GLU A 9 -11.42 -10.09 1.81
CA GLU A 9 -10.58 -11.21 1.38
C GLU A 9 -10.45 -11.24 -0.15
N VAL A 10 -9.23 -11.02 -0.66
CA VAL A 10 -8.85 -10.93 -2.07
C VAL A 10 -7.59 -11.74 -2.33
N THR A 11 -7.50 -12.37 -3.51
CA THR A 11 -6.27 -12.99 -4.02
C THR A 11 -5.57 -12.05 -5.00
N PHE A 12 -4.31 -11.74 -4.70
CA PHE A 12 -3.40 -10.97 -5.54
C PHE A 12 -2.50 -11.93 -6.34
N HIS A 13 -2.52 -11.81 -7.66
CA HIS A 13 -1.66 -12.60 -8.54
C HIS A 13 -0.28 -11.95 -8.64
N THR A 14 0.67 -12.46 -7.85
CA THR A 14 2.01 -11.89 -7.74
C THR A 14 3.04 -12.68 -8.55
N ARG A 15 4.17 -12.03 -8.84
CA ARG A 15 5.34 -12.65 -9.43
C ARG A 15 6.49 -12.54 -8.45
N VAL A 16 6.97 -13.68 -7.96
CA VAL A 16 8.10 -13.72 -7.02
C VAL A 16 9.35 -14.19 -7.73
N ARG A 17 10.48 -13.56 -7.41
CA ARG A 17 11.78 -13.99 -7.95
C ARG A 17 12.12 -15.36 -7.39
N ASP A 18 12.51 -16.27 -8.28
CA ASP A 18 12.87 -17.65 -7.95
C ASP A 18 14.07 -18.06 -8.82
N GLU A 19 15.24 -18.17 -8.19
CA GLU A 19 16.50 -18.46 -8.87
C GLU A 19 16.53 -19.87 -9.48
N SER A 20 15.65 -20.79 -9.04
CA SER A 20 15.54 -22.14 -9.59
C SER A 20 14.89 -22.16 -10.98
N VAL A 21 14.14 -21.11 -11.36
CA VAL A 21 13.41 -21.02 -12.63
C VAL A 21 14.36 -20.73 -13.81
N GLY A 22 15.59 -20.27 -13.55
CA GLY A 22 16.59 -19.98 -14.58
C GLY A 22 16.15 -18.93 -15.61
N GLY A 23 17.01 -18.67 -16.61
CA GLY A 23 16.68 -17.79 -17.75
C GLY A 23 16.65 -16.28 -17.44
N PRO A 24 16.26 -15.45 -18.43
CA PRO A 24 16.32 -13.99 -18.33
C PRO A 24 15.23 -13.38 -17.42
N ASN A 25 14.20 -14.16 -17.07
CA ASN A 25 13.09 -13.73 -16.22
C ASN A 25 12.80 -14.78 -15.14
N PRO A 26 13.66 -14.91 -14.11
CA PRO A 26 13.56 -15.93 -13.06
C PRO A 26 12.46 -15.54 -12.06
N PHE A 27 11.21 -15.48 -12.52
CA PHE A 27 10.03 -15.16 -11.72
C PHE A 27 8.96 -16.22 -11.92
N ARG A 28 8.39 -16.73 -10.82
CA ARG A 28 7.23 -17.64 -10.84
C ARG A 28 5.97 -16.95 -10.34
N TRP A 29 4.82 -17.57 -10.58
CA TRP A 29 3.52 -17.02 -10.19
C TRP A 29 3.30 -17.48 -8.77
N GLU A 30 2.78 -16.60 -7.95
CA GLU A 30 2.39 -16.89 -6.59
C GLU A 30 1.16 -16.09 -6.23
N ASP A 31 0.10 -16.80 -5.91
CA ASP A 31 -1.10 -16.18 -5.37
C ASP A 31 -0.85 -15.85 -3.91
N LYS A 32 -1.07 -14.57 -3.55
CA LYS A 32 -1.06 -14.10 -2.18
C LYS A 32 -2.46 -13.62 -1.81
N THR A 33 -2.97 -14.10 -0.70
CA THR A 33 -4.29 -13.72 -0.18
C THR A 33 -4.19 -12.51 0.73
N THR A 34 -5.33 -11.92 1.09
CA THR A 34 -5.36 -10.86 2.10
C THR A 34 -4.87 -11.41 3.44
N SER A 35 -5.23 -12.65 3.76
CA SER A 35 -4.73 -13.32 4.96
C SER A 35 -3.21 -13.48 4.97
N ASP A 36 -2.54 -13.79 3.85
CA ASP A 36 -1.08 -13.91 3.78
C ASP A 36 -0.34 -12.61 4.17
N TYR A 37 -0.94 -11.47 3.79
CA TYR A 37 -0.39 -10.15 4.11
C TYR A 37 -0.75 -9.69 5.52
N PHE A 38 -1.98 -9.90 5.97
CA PHE A 38 -2.54 -9.17 7.12
C PHE A 38 -2.87 -10.03 8.35
N ALA A 39 -2.96 -11.36 8.24
CA ALA A 39 -3.30 -12.21 9.37
C ALA A 39 -2.13 -12.35 10.36
N GLY A 40 -2.42 -12.24 11.65
CA GLY A 40 -1.43 -12.38 12.73
C GLY A 40 -0.36 -11.29 12.79
N LYS A 41 -0.51 -10.20 12.03
CA LYS A 41 0.43 -9.07 11.96
C LYS A 41 -0.27 -7.74 12.22
N ARG A 42 0.47 -6.76 12.72
CA ARG A 42 0.10 -5.35 12.71
C ARG A 42 0.92 -4.65 11.64
N VAL A 43 0.26 -4.13 10.61
CA VAL A 43 0.93 -3.63 9.40
C VAL A 43 0.46 -2.24 9.03
N VAL A 44 1.32 -1.50 8.34
CA VAL A 44 0.91 -0.29 7.63
C VAL A 44 0.65 -0.66 6.18
N LEU A 45 -0.55 -0.36 5.68
CA LEU A 45 -0.88 -0.40 4.27
C LEU A 45 -0.99 1.02 3.76
N PHE A 46 -0.30 1.38 2.69
CA PHE A 46 -0.59 2.59 1.95
C PHE A 46 -0.82 2.29 0.48
N ALA A 47 -1.79 2.99 -0.11
CA ALA A 47 -2.15 2.85 -1.51
C ALA A 47 -1.99 4.18 -2.25
N LEU A 48 -1.72 4.06 -3.54
CA LEU A 48 -1.39 5.20 -4.39
C LEU A 48 -1.95 5.05 -5.81
N PRO A 49 -2.05 6.17 -6.57
CA PRO A 49 -2.67 6.13 -7.90
C PRO A 49 -1.91 5.31 -8.96
N GLY A 50 -0.59 5.17 -8.86
CA GLY A 50 0.17 4.43 -9.86
C GLY A 50 1.68 4.43 -9.65
N ALA A 51 2.29 3.28 -9.95
CA ALA A 51 3.74 3.15 -10.09
C ALA A 51 4.30 4.17 -11.11
N PHE A 52 5.55 4.60 -10.91
CA PHE A 52 6.28 5.57 -11.73
C PHE A 52 5.70 7.00 -11.81
N THR A 53 4.61 7.30 -11.10
CA THR A 53 4.06 8.67 -11.05
C THR A 53 4.84 9.57 -10.08
N PRO A 54 4.89 10.91 -10.29
CA PRO A 54 5.82 11.79 -9.57
C PRO A 54 5.69 11.75 -8.04
N THR A 55 4.52 12.09 -7.49
CA THR A 55 4.33 12.16 -6.02
C THR A 55 4.59 10.82 -5.34
N CYS A 56 4.17 9.74 -5.99
CA CYS A 56 4.35 8.38 -5.52
C CYS A 56 5.83 7.97 -5.44
N SER A 57 6.60 8.33 -6.47
CA SER A 57 8.00 7.91 -6.65
C SER A 57 9.02 8.86 -6.01
N THR A 58 8.62 10.09 -5.68
CA THR A 58 9.51 11.11 -5.10
C THR A 58 9.28 11.27 -3.59
N TYR A 59 8.04 11.09 -3.10
CA TYR A 59 7.70 11.40 -1.72
C TYR A 59 7.12 10.21 -0.95
N GLN A 60 5.98 9.67 -1.38
CA GLN A 60 5.22 8.74 -0.54
C GLN A 60 5.97 7.43 -0.27
N LEU A 61 6.28 6.67 -1.33
CA LEU A 61 6.99 5.39 -1.17
C LEU A 61 8.38 5.58 -0.55
N PRO A 62 9.23 6.52 -1.02
CA PRO A 62 10.54 6.77 -0.40
C PRO A 62 10.45 7.17 1.08
N GLY A 63 9.40 7.89 1.49
CA GLY A 63 9.19 8.28 2.88
C GLY A 63 8.92 7.09 3.80
N PHE A 64 8.02 6.19 3.39
CA PHE A 64 7.76 4.95 4.13
C PHE A 64 8.98 4.01 4.16
N GLU A 65 9.73 3.92 3.06
CA GLU A 65 10.96 3.10 3.00
C GLU A 65 12.02 3.61 3.99
N LYS A 66 12.30 4.91 4.00
CA LYS A 66 13.27 5.51 4.92
C LYS A 66 12.84 5.43 6.38
N GLY A 67 11.55 5.59 6.65
CA GLY A 67 10.98 5.55 8.00
C GLY A 67 10.72 4.15 8.54
N PHE A 68 11.03 3.08 7.80
CA PHE A 68 10.64 1.71 8.16
C PHE A 68 11.06 1.32 9.59
N GLY A 69 12.27 1.69 10.01
CA GLY A 69 12.76 1.42 11.37
C GLY A 69 11.94 2.09 12.48
N ASP A 70 11.44 3.30 12.23
CA ASP A 70 10.61 4.03 13.20
C ASP A 70 9.23 3.39 13.33
N PHE A 71 8.64 2.93 12.22
CA PHE A 71 7.40 2.14 12.25
C PHE A 71 7.58 0.82 12.99
N ALA A 72 8.68 0.11 12.73
CA ALA A 72 9.01 -1.13 13.43
C ALA A 72 9.15 -0.90 14.95
N ALA A 73 9.76 0.21 15.37
CA ALA A 73 9.84 0.60 16.78
C ALA A 73 8.47 0.87 17.42
N GLN A 74 7.44 1.16 16.63
CA GLN A 74 6.04 1.29 17.08
C GLN A 74 5.24 -0.02 16.99
N GLY A 75 5.90 -1.16 16.74
CA GLY A 75 5.27 -2.47 16.71
C GLY A 75 4.59 -2.81 15.37
N ILE A 76 5.05 -2.21 14.27
CA ILE A 76 4.63 -2.58 12.91
C ILE A 76 5.52 -3.71 12.38
N ASP A 77 4.90 -4.82 11.98
CA ASP A 77 5.60 -6.00 11.45
C ASP A 77 5.99 -5.85 9.97
N ALA A 78 5.20 -5.10 9.21
CA ALA A 78 5.42 -4.89 7.78
C ALA A 78 4.77 -3.62 7.27
N ILE A 79 5.32 -3.09 6.18
CA ILE A 79 4.74 -1.98 5.42
C ILE A 79 4.49 -2.45 3.98
N TYR A 80 3.25 -2.24 3.51
CA TYR A 80 2.79 -2.64 2.19
C TYR A 80 2.38 -1.44 1.34
N CYS A 81 2.93 -1.36 0.14
CA CYS A 81 2.58 -0.39 -0.90
C CYS A 81 1.65 -1.04 -1.93
N LEU A 82 0.39 -0.61 -1.99
CA LEU A 82 -0.61 -1.13 -2.95
C LEU A 82 -0.84 -0.15 -4.10
N SER A 83 -0.96 -0.68 -5.32
CA SER A 83 -1.39 0.11 -6.47
C SER A 83 -2.21 -0.75 -7.44
N VAL A 84 -3.07 -0.09 -8.21
CA VAL A 84 -3.79 -0.69 -9.34
C VAL A 84 -2.85 -0.79 -10.54
N ASN A 85 -1.87 -1.68 -10.41
CA ASN A 85 -0.89 -2.06 -11.41
C ASN A 85 -0.64 -3.56 -11.30
N ASP A 86 -0.28 -4.20 -12.42
CA ASP A 86 0.09 -5.61 -12.43
C ASP A 86 1.46 -5.84 -11.76
N SER A 87 1.75 -7.12 -11.47
CA SER A 87 2.98 -7.50 -10.77
C SER A 87 4.25 -7.22 -11.56
N PHE A 88 4.24 -7.17 -12.89
CA PHE A 88 5.44 -6.90 -13.66
C PHE A 88 5.86 -5.44 -13.46
N VAL A 89 4.90 -4.53 -13.57
CA VAL A 89 5.11 -3.09 -13.33
C VAL A 89 5.53 -2.85 -11.89
N MET A 90 4.81 -3.41 -10.90
CA MET A 90 5.13 -3.21 -9.49
C MET A 90 6.53 -3.72 -9.13
N ASN A 91 6.96 -4.87 -9.67
CA ASN A 91 8.29 -5.42 -9.41
C ASN A 91 9.40 -4.55 -10.01
N GLN A 92 9.25 -4.09 -11.25
CA GLN A 92 10.25 -3.20 -11.87
C GLN A 92 10.30 -1.85 -11.17
N TRP A 93 9.16 -1.33 -10.73
CA TRP A 93 9.11 -0.10 -9.97
C TRP A 93 9.78 -0.23 -8.60
N ALA A 94 9.48 -1.29 -7.84
CA ALA A 94 10.14 -1.57 -6.56
C ALA A 94 11.67 -1.65 -6.72
N LYS A 95 12.15 -2.34 -7.76
CA LYS A 95 13.57 -2.38 -8.09
C LYS A 95 14.14 -1.00 -8.43
N ALA A 96 13.44 -0.22 -9.24
CA ALA A 96 13.87 1.12 -9.62
C ALA A 96 13.89 2.11 -8.45
N GLN A 97 13.05 1.89 -7.44
CA GLN A 97 13.00 2.65 -6.19
C GLN A 97 14.05 2.18 -5.17
N GLY A 98 14.72 1.04 -5.42
CA GLY A 98 15.70 0.48 -4.50
C GLY A 98 15.10 0.04 -3.18
N LEU A 99 13.87 -0.48 -3.18
CA LEU A 99 13.20 -0.92 -1.95
C LEU A 99 13.93 -2.10 -1.33
N GLU A 100 14.16 -2.02 -0.02
CA GLU A 100 14.73 -3.09 0.80
C GLU A 100 13.72 -3.59 1.83
N ASN A 101 12.85 -2.71 2.34
CA ASN A 101 11.98 -2.99 3.47
C ASN A 101 10.48 -3.01 3.12
N VAL A 102 10.00 -2.00 2.37
CA VAL A 102 8.60 -1.92 1.93
C VAL A 102 8.34 -2.95 0.83
N GLN A 103 7.27 -3.73 0.99
CA GLN A 103 6.84 -4.69 -0.02
C GLN A 103 5.68 -4.14 -0.86
N VAL A 104 5.58 -4.57 -2.12
CA VAL A 104 4.54 -4.10 -3.05
C VAL A 104 3.41 -5.13 -3.20
N ILE A 105 2.17 -4.64 -3.29
CA ILE A 105 0.98 -5.44 -3.58
C ILE A 105 0.40 -5.00 -4.94
N PRO A 106 0.43 -5.88 -5.96
CA PRO A 106 -0.12 -5.59 -7.28
C PRO A 106 -1.63 -5.87 -7.33
N ASP A 107 -2.45 -4.89 -6.98
CA ASP A 107 -3.91 -4.97 -7.15
C ASP A 107 -4.31 -4.71 -8.61
N GLY A 108 -3.73 -5.47 -9.54
CA GLY A 108 -3.78 -5.16 -10.98
C GLY A 108 -5.18 -5.15 -11.59
N SER A 109 -6.15 -5.81 -10.96
CA SER A 109 -7.57 -5.76 -11.36
C SER A 109 -8.39 -4.71 -10.59
N GLY A 110 -7.77 -4.04 -9.62
CA GLY A 110 -8.42 -3.06 -8.74
C GLY A 110 -9.45 -3.67 -7.79
N GLU A 111 -9.43 -4.98 -7.55
CA GLU A 111 -10.49 -5.69 -6.83
C GLU A 111 -10.47 -5.35 -5.34
N PHE A 112 -9.28 -5.30 -4.73
CA PHE A 112 -9.14 -4.87 -3.35
C PHE A 112 -9.55 -3.41 -3.22
N THR A 113 -8.98 -2.55 -4.07
CA THR A 113 -9.23 -1.11 -4.12
C THR A 113 -10.71 -0.79 -4.26
N ARG A 114 -11.43 -1.51 -5.13
CA ARG A 114 -12.88 -1.41 -5.31
C ARG A 114 -13.65 -1.75 -4.05
N ARG A 115 -13.28 -2.86 -3.38
CA ARG A 115 -14.00 -3.37 -2.21
C ARG A 115 -13.76 -2.56 -0.94
N VAL A 116 -12.65 -1.83 -0.85
CA VAL A 116 -12.42 -0.85 0.23
C VAL A 116 -12.99 0.53 -0.08
N GLY A 117 -13.63 0.70 -1.25
CA GLY A 117 -14.31 1.93 -1.66
C GLY A 117 -13.38 3.02 -2.19
N MET A 118 -12.14 2.68 -2.57
CA MET A 118 -11.10 3.64 -2.96
C MET A 118 -10.82 3.65 -4.47
N LEU A 119 -11.62 2.98 -5.29
CA LEU A 119 -11.41 2.96 -6.74
C LEU A 119 -12.03 4.21 -7.38
N VAL A 120 -11.20 4.98 -8.08
CA VAL A 120 -11.62 6.20 -8.79
C VAL A 120 -11.18 6.15 -10.25
N ARG A 121 -11.88 6.87 -11.12
CA ARG A 121 -11.44 7.14 -12.50
C ARG A 121 -10.42 8.26 -12.51
N LYS A 122 -9.36 8.10 -13.30
CA LYS A 122 -8.36 9.12 -13.59
C LYS A 122 -8.14 9.23 -15.11
N ASP A 123 -9.24 9.25 -15.85
CA ASP A 123 -9.27 9.37 -17.31
C ASP A 123 -8.75 10.74 -17.77
N ASN A 124 -8.88 11.77 -16.93
CA ASN A 124 -8.27 13.08 -17.13
C ASN A 124 -6.73 13.04 -17.27
N LEU A 125 -6.08 11.96 -16.82
CA LEU A 125 -4.65 11.69 -16.97
C LEU A 125 -4.36 10.47 -17.87
N GLY A 126 -5.40 9.83 -18.43
CA GLY A 126 -5.27 8.61 -19.23
C GLY A 126 -4.94 7.35 -18.42
N PHE A 127 -5.22 7.33 -17.12
CA PHE A 127 -4.82 6.22 -16.24
C PHE A 127 -5.88 5.12 -16.11
N GLY A 128 -7.13 5.40 -16.50
CA GLY A 128 -8.27 4.52 -16.24
C GLY A 128 -8.65 4.50 -14.77
N LEU A 129 -9.11 3.35 -14.29
CA LEU A 129 -9.44 3.12 -12.88
C LEU A 129 -8.17 2.93 -12.05
N ARG A 130 -8.03 3.68 -10.95
CA ARG A 130 -6.87 3.66 -10.04
C ARG A 130 -7.31 3.76 -8.58
N SER A 131 -6.39 3.44 -7.67
CA SER A 131 -6.60 3.71 -6.26
C SER A 131 -6.56 5.21 -5.98
N TRP A 132 -7.51 5.67 -5.19
CA TRP A 132 -7.35 6.87 -4.40
C TRP A 132 -6.19 6.70 -3.42
N ARG A 133 -5.56 7.80 -3.04
CA ARG A 133 -4.42 7.76 -2.12
C ARG A 133 -4.92 7.65 -0.69
N TYR A 134 -4.43 6.66 0.04
CA TYR A 134 -4.73 6.47 1.46
C TYR A 134 -3.63 5.70 2.16
N ALA A 135 -3.62 5.75 3.49
CA ALA A 135 -2.89 4.84 4.35
C ALA A 135 -3.81 4.25 5.43
N ALA A 136 -3.40 3.14 6.03
CA ALA A 136 -4.13 2.46 7.08
C ALA A 136 -3.16 1.72 8.00
N VAL A 137 -3.48 1.69 9.29
CA VAL A 137 -2.90 0.73 10.23
C VAL A 137 -3.88 -0.43 10.32
N VAL A 138 -3.40 -1.65 10.09
CA VAL A 138 -4.21 -2.86 10.04
C VAL A 138 -3.64 -3.85 11.05
N ASN A 139 -4.45 -4.26 12.02
CA ASN A 139 -4.09 -5.25 13.02
C ASN A 139 -4.89 -6.54 12.80
N ASN A 140 -4.20 -7.63 12.46
CA ASN A 140 -4.80 -8.95 12.20
C ASN A 140 -5.98 -8.89 11.21
N GLY A 141 -5.77 -8.20 10.09
CA GLY A 141 -6.79 -7.98 9.05
C GLY A 141 -7.93 -7.03 9.42
N VAL A 142 -7.87 -6.36 10.58
CA VAL A 142 -8.86 -5.38 11.04
C VAL A 142 -8.26 -3.97 10.97
N ILE A 143 -8.99 -3.01 10.43
CA ILE A 143 -8.58 -1.59 10.40
C ILE A 143 -8.49 -1.06 11.83
N GLU A 144 -7.33 -0.55 12.21
CA GLU A 144 -7.10 0.17 13.46
C GLU A 144 -7.23 1.68 13.23
N ALA A 145 -6.63 2.19 12.14
CA ALA A 145 -6.72 3.58 11.72
C ALA A 145 -6.78 3.69 10.20
N TRP A 146 -7.41 4.75 9.70
CA TRP A 146 -7.62 5.02 8.28
C TRP A 146 -7.34 6.47 7.93
N PHE A 147 -6.50 6.68 6.91
CA PHE A 147 -5.94 7.97 6.51
C PHE A 147 -6.12 8.16 5.00
N GLU A 148 -7.34 8.48 4.55
CA GLU A 148 -7.59 8.80 3.13
C GLU A 148 -7.35 10.27 2.85
N GLU A 149 -6.78 10.58 1.69
CA GLU A 149 -6.63 11.97 1.27
C GLU A 149 -8.02 12.61 1.02
N PRO A 150 -8.18 13.92 1.28
CA PRO A 150 -9.46 14.60 1.14
C PRO A 150 -9.84 14.78 -0.33
N GLY A 151 -11.14 14.83 -0.62
CA GLY A 151 -11.63 15.13 -1.97
C GLY A 151 -11.70 13.93 -2.91
N LEU A 152 -11.91 12.73 -2.36
CA LEU A 152 -12.20 11.50 -3.11
C LEU A 152 -13.24 11.76 -4.21
N ALA A 153 -12.79 11.73 -5.47
CA ALA A 153 -13.65 11.94 -6.63
C ALA A 153 -13.00 11.37 -7.90
N ASP A 154 -13.86 10.97 -8.83
CA ASP A 154 -13.44 10.69 -10.21
C ASP A 154 -12.86 11.96 -10.86
N ASN A 155 -11.78 11.79 -11.60
CA ASN A 155 -11.09 12.83 -12.36
C ASN A 155 -10.74 14.07 -11.51
N HIS A 156 -10.44 13.86 -10.24
CA HIS A 156 -9.99 14.93 -9.36
C HIS A 156 -8.77 15.64 -9.97
N GLY A 157 -8.83 16.99 -10.01
CA GLY A 157 -7.84 17.82 -10.71
C GLY A 157 -6.53 18.02 -9.95
N ALA A 158 -6.52 17.75 -8.64
CA ALA A 158 -5.33 17.83 -7.80
C ALA A 158 -4.75 16.44 -7.51
N ASP A 159 -3.52 16.43 -7.00
CA ASP A 159 -2.84 15.24 -6.47
C ASP A 159 -2.59 15.41 -4.96
N PRO A 160 -3.62 15.25 -4.11
CA PRO A 160 -3.48 15.49 -2.68
C PRO A 160 -2.51 14.48 -2.05
N TYR A 161 -1.70 14.98 -1.13
CA TYR A 161 -0.78 14.20 -0.32
C TYR A 161 -0.47 14.93 0.99
N GLY A 162 -0.88 14.33 2.11
CA GLY A 162 -0.61 14.84 3.45
C GLY A 162 -1.23 13.98 4.54
N VAL A 163 -2.51 13.59 4.39
CA VAL A 163 -3.19 12.75 5.39
C VAL A 163 -2.58 11.36 5.45
N SER A 164 -2.23 10.80 4.28
CA SER A 164 -1.61 9.48 4.12
C SER A 164 -0.08 9.48 4.20
N SER A 165 0.53 10.58 4.64
CA SER A 165 1.98 10.71 4.73
C SER A 165 2.56 9.80 5.84
N PRO A 166 3.81 9.34 5.72
CA PRO A 166 4.43 8.51 6.76
C PRO A 166 4.52 9.25 8.09
N GLU A 167 4.74 10.56 8.10
CA GLU A 167 4.80 11.37 9.31
C GLU A 167 3.44 11.38 10.04
N THR A 168 2.34 11.54 9.30
CA THR A 168 0.99 11.50 9.88
C THR A 168 0.69 10.14 10.51
N VAL A 169 0.99 9.05 9.79
CA VAL A 169 0.74 7.69 10.28
C VAL A 169 1.62 7.36 11.48
N LEU A 170 2.91 7.73 11.44
CA LEU A 170 3.86 7.48 12.53
C LEU A 170 3.49 8.26 13.79
N ASN A 171 3.10 9.53 13.66
CA ASN A 171 2.64 10.33 14.80
C ASN A 171 1.41 9.72 15.44
N TRP A 172 0.45 9.23 14.65
CA TRP A 172 -0.72 8.53 15.19
C TRP A 172 -0.32 7.28 15.97
N LEU A 173 0.61 6.47 15.44
CA LEU A 173 1.11 5.27 16.13
C LEU A 173 1.78 5.60 17.47
N ILE A 174 2.60 6.65 17.51
CA ILE A 174 3.27 7.12 18.73
C ILE A 174 2.25 7.51 19.79
N GLU A 175 1.22 8.29 19.43
CA GLU A 175 0.19 8.70 20.39
C GLU A 175 -0.68 7.51 20.83
N ALA A 176 -1.10 6.65 19.91
CA ALA A 176 -1.90 5.46 20.25
C ALA A 176 -1.16 4.50 21.20
N ASN A 177 0.14 4.29 21.01
CA ASN A 177 0.95 3.45 21.88
C ASN A 177 1.19 4.10 23.26
N LYS A 178 1.28 5.43 23.35
CA LYS A 178 1.35 6.14 24.65
C LYS A 178 0.06 5.97 25.44
N GLU A 179 -1.10 6.09 24.80
CA GLU A 179 -2.40 5.91 25.45
C GLU A 179 -2.60 4.49 25.99
N GLN A 180 -2.08 3.46 25.29
CA GLN A 180 -2.14 2.07 25.76
C GLN A 180 -1.19 1.76 26.93
N ALA A 181 -0.13 2.56 27.11
CA ALA A 181 0.86 2.40 28.17
C ALA A 181 0.52 3.17 29.45
N ALA A 182 -0.47 4.06 29.41
CA ALA A 182 -0.96 4.87 30.54
C ALA A 182 -2.08 4.16 31.31
#